data_AF-A0A7V8CT63-F1
#
_entry.id   AF-A0A7V8CT63-F1
#
_cell.length_a   1.000
_cell.length_b   1.000
_cell.length_c   1.000
_cell.angle_alpha   90.00
_cell.angle_beta   90.00
_cell.angle_gamma   90.00
#
_symmetry.space_group_name_H-M   'P 1'
#
loop_
_entity.id
_entity.type
_entity.pdbx_description
1 polymer ?
#
loop_
_entity_poly.entity_id
_entity_poly.type
_entity_poly.pdbx_seq_one_letter_code
_entity_poly.pdbx_strand_id
1 'polypeptide(L)'
;MTQQDYLDALQSHLAGLAPDLIAKTMAYYEQTFSEGLAAGRSSAEIAADLGDPKKIALTLRSNTQRRAFVQQKTPLNLARLLVSLAGLAIFNLFMVIPAAVYAALLVTFYGISLSLYIGGIAITASGLSGANELLLDAPLRYLVIQDDDGNRVGEHGPTSIRIGDAGIEIRNVPSPEQDTAGRGHSHLLEKAEALAGNSLRISTDMDSDARITQSVIGMAMVVGGILLFLLNLVVTRFTMIGVRRYLAMNVAILKGQP
;
A
#
# COMPACT_ATOMS: atom_id res chain seq x y z
N MET A 1 22.96 50.90 51.43
CA MET A 1 21.83 50.26 52.15
C MET A 1 22.35 49.70 53.45
N THR A 2 21.53 49.69 54.51
CA THR A 2 21.87 48.98 55.75
C THR A 2 21.58 47.49 55.58
N GLN A 3 22.10 46.66 56.50
CA GLN A 3 21.86 45.20 56.48
C GLN A 3 20.36 44.87 56.55
N GLN A 4 19.61 45.55 57.43
CA GLN A 4 18.18 45.34 57.60
C GLN A 4 17.41 45.66 56.32
N ASP A 5 17.71 46.80 55.68
CA ASP A 5 17.07 47.19 54.42
C ASP A 5 17.28 46.15 53.31
N TYR A 6 18.45 45.52 53.26
CA TYR A 6 18.77 44.51 52.25
C TYR A 6 18.00 43.20 52.49
N LEU A 7 17.96 42.73 53.73
CA LEU A 7 17.28 41.49 54.11
C LEU A 7 15.77 41.62 53.96
N ASP A 8 15.18 42.76 54.31
CA ASP A 8 13.76 43.03 54.11
C ASP A 8 13.40 43.07 52.62
N ALA A 9 14.22 43.73 51.80
CA ALA A 9 14.04 43.74 50.35
C ALA A 9 14.14 42.32 49.76
N LEU A 10 15.11 41.52 50.18
CA LEU A 10 15.27 40.13 49.75
C LEU A 10 14.05 39.27 50.15
N GLN A 11 13.59 39.37 51.40
CA GLN A 11 12.43 38.63 51.89
C GLN A 11 11.17 38.97 51.08
N SER A 12 10.94 40.26 50.81
CA SER A 12 9.79 40.72 50.01
C SER A 12 9.82 40.15 48.58
N HIS A 13 11.00 40.03 47.97
CA HIS A 13 11.17 39.48 46.63
C HIS A 13 11.11 37.95 46.59
N LEU A 14 11.44 37.28 47.69
CA LEU A 14 11.31 35.83 47.83
C LEU A 14 9.87 35.38 48.18
N ALA A 15 8.96 36.30 48.50
CA ALA A 15 7.57 36.02 48.81
C ALA A 15 6.89 35.24 47.65
N GLY A 16 6.32 34.08 47.98
CA GLY A 16 5.68 33.18 47.01
C GLY A 16 6.55 32.00 46.55
N LEU A 17 7.79 31.87 47.04
CA LEU A 17 8.59 30.65 46.93
C LEU A 17 8.30 29.67 48.09
N ALA A 18 8.80 28.44 47.97
CA ALA A 18 8.61 27.43 49.02
C ALA A 18 9.24 27.89 50.36
N PRO A 19 8.54 27.72 51.50
CA PRO A 19 8.95 28.28 52.79
C PRO A 19 10.33 27.79 53.26
N ASP A 20 10.67 26.54 52.98
CA ASP A 20 11.99 25.96 53.29
C ASP A 20 13.13 26.65 52.51
N LEU A 21 12.90 26.97 51.23
CA LEU A 21 13.87 27.67 50.40
C LEU A 21 14.09 29.11 50.86
N ILE A 22 13.02 29.78 51.29
CA ILE A 22 13.08 31.13 51.85
C ILE A 22 13.94 31.13 53.11
N ALA A 23 13.64 30.24 54.07
CA ALA A 23 14.39 30.14 55.32
C ALA A 23 15.88 29.87 55.10
N LYS A 24 16.19 28.90 54.23
CA LYS A 24 17.58 28.56 53.90
C LYS A 24 18.34 29.70 53.21
N THR A 25 17.66 30.43 52.33
CA THR A 25 18.27 31.57 51.62
C THR A 25 18.51 32.73 52.59
N MET A 26 17.55 33.07 53.43
CA MET A 26 17.69 34.14 54.43
C MET A 26 18.85 33.86 55.40
N ALA A 27 18.94 32.64 55.94
CA ALA A 27 20.02 32.25 56.86
C ALA A 27 21.41 32.39 56.22
N TYR A 28 21.55 32.05 54.94
CA TYR A 28 22.82 32.19 54.22
C TYR A 28 23.28 33.65 54.09
N TYR A 29 22.36 34.55 53.70
CA TYR A 29 22.71 35.97 53.56
C TYR A 29 22.91 36.64 54.92
N GLU A 30 22.13 36.29 55.95
CA GLU A 30 22.36 36.75 57.33
C GLU A 30 23.75 36.37 57.83
N GLN A 31 24.15 35.12 57.62
CA GLN A 31 25.49 34.65 57.97
C GLN A 31 26.57 35.43 57.21
N THR A 32 26.39 35.64 55.91
CA THR A 32 27.35 36.38 55.06
C THR A 32 27.54 37.82 55.53
N PHE A 33 26.46 38.51 55.94
CA PHE A 33 26.55 39.85 56.53
C PHE A 33 27.26 39.83 57.89
N SER A 34 26.97 38.84 58.73
CA SER A 34 27.63 38.68 60.04
C SER A 34 29.14 38.48 59.90
N GLU A 35 29.57 37.63 58.97
CA GLU A 35 30.98 37.38 58.68
C GLU A 35 31.69 38.60 58.09
N GLY A 36 31.04 39.33 57.17
CA GLY A 36 31.60 40.54 56.59
C GLY A 36 31.77 41.68 57.60
N LEU A 37 30.82 41.83 58.53
CA LEU A 37 30.91 42.78 59.63
C LEU A 37 32.01 42.41 60.62
N ALA A 38 32.15 41.11 60.94
CA ALA A 38 33.24 40.62 61.78
C ALA A 38 34.63 40.84 61.14
N ALA A 39 34.70 40.84 59.81
CA ALA A 39 35.91 41.17 59.05
C ALA A 39 36.17 42.69 58.91
N GLY A 40 35.35 43.54 59.55
CA GLY A 40 35.51 45.00 59.53
C GLY A 40 35.04 45.70 58.26
N ARG A 41 34.33 45.01 57.35
CA ARG A 41 33.70 45.62 56.16
C ARG A 41 32.42 46.35 56.57
N SER A 42 32.08 47.42 55.87
CA SER A 42 30.81 48.12 56.13
C SER A 42 29.61 47.37 55.53
N SER A 43 28.42 47.50 56.13
CA SER A 43 27.19 46.88 55.58
C SER A 43 26.90 47.30 54.15
N ALA A 44 27.26 48.53 53.78
CA ALA A 44 27.06 49.08 52.44
C ALA A 44 27.96 48.42 51.39
N GLU A 45 29.22 48.14 51.74
CA GLU A 45 30.16 47.42 50.87
C GLU A 45 29.74 45.98 50.65
N ILE A 46 29.28 45.29 51.70
CA ILE A 46 28.81 43.90 51.62
C ILE A 46 27.57 43.82 50.73
N ALA A 47 26.62 44.74 50.90
CA ALA A 47 25.42 44.80 50.05
C ALA A 47 25.74 45.06 48.57
N ALA A 48 26.74 45.91 48.28
CA ALA A 48 27.18 46.17 46.91
C ALA A 48 27.80 44.93 46.25
N ASP A 49 28.54 44.13 47.03
CA ASP A 49 29.21 42.89 46.59
C ASP A 49 28.18 41.76 46.32
N LEU A 50 27.15 41.66 47.16
CA LEU A 50 26.07 40.67 47.04
C LEU A 50 25.13 40.94 45.85
N GLY A 51 25.05 42.19 45.40
CA GLY A 51 24.28 42.60 44.22
C GLY A 51 22.80 42.92 44.53
N ASP A 52 21.94 42.77 43.53
CA ASP A 52 20.53 43.18 43.63
C ASP A 52 19.65 42.03 44.16
N PRO A 53 18.95 42.20 45.31
CA PRO A 53 18.08 41.18 45.90
C PRO A 53 16.97 40.72 44.95
N LYS A 54 16.50 41.58 44.05
CA LYS A 54 15.49 41.23 43.05
C LYS A 54 16.00 40.21 42.03
N LYS A 55 17.27 40.32 41.62
CA LYS A 55 17.90 39.36 40.68
C LYS A 55 18.10 37.99 41.32
N ILE A 56 18.42 37.96 42.61
CA ILE A 56 18.55 36.71 43.38
C ILE A 56 17.20 35.98 43.43
N ALA A 57 16.12 36.69 43.78
CA ALA A 57 14.78 36.09 43.79
C ALA A 57 14.33 35.58 42.40
N LEU A 58 14.63 36.34 41.34
CA LEU A 58 14.28 35.95 39.97
C LEU A 58 15.02 34.68 39.52
N THR A 59 16.31 34.55 39.84
CA THR A 59 17.10 33.36 39.49
C THR A 59 16.63 32.13 40.27
N LEU A 60 16.30 32.28 41.56
CA LEU A 60 15.72 31.19 42.36
C LEU A 60 14.38 30.70 41.77
N ARG A 61 13.50 31.63 41.37
CA ARG A 61 12.18 31.30 40.78
C ARG A 61 12.28 30.57 39.44
N SER A 62 13.23 30.95 38.60
CA SER A 62 13.52 30.23 37.34
C SER A 62 14.02 28.81 37.59
N ASN A 63 14.90 28.62 38.59
CA ASN A 63 15.46 27.32 38.92
C ASN A 63 14.43 26.36 39.55
N THR A 64 13.49 26.86 40.35
CA THR A 64 12.43 26.02 40.96
C THR A 64 11.42 25.53 39.93
N GLN A 65 11.00 26.38 38.98
CA GLN A 65 10.10 25.97 37.89
C GLN A 65 10.71 24.86 37.02
N ARG A 66 12.02 24.92 36.76
CA ARG A 66 12.72 23.88 36.00
C ARG A 66 12.81 22.55 36.76
N ARG A 67 13.05 22.59 38.07
CA ARG A 67 13.12 21.38 38.93
C ARG A 67 11.76 20.70 39.11
N ALA A 68 10.67 21.46 39.19
CA ALA A 68 9.31 20.91 39.26
C ALA A 68 8.93 20.12 38.00
N PHE A 69 9.46 20.52 36.83
CA PHE A 69 9.26 19.82 35.57
C PHE A 69 10.08 18.52 35.45
N VAL A 70 11.23 18.44 36.15
CA VAL A 70 12.12 17.27 36.11
C VAL A 70 11.72 16.21 37.12
N GLN A 71 11.24 16.59 38.32
CA GLN A 71 10.86 15.62 39.36
C GLN A 71 9.51 14.93 39.14
N GLN A 72 8.62 15.47 38.29
CA GLN A 72 7.31 14.85 38.03
C GLN A 72 7.33 13.72 36.97
N LYS A 73 8.51 13.37 36.42
CA LYS A 73 8.67 12.14 35.61
C LYS A 73 8.85 10.93 36.51
N THR A 74 7.84 10.60 37.31
CA THR A 74 7.78 9.33 38.04
C THR A 74 7.76 8.19 36.99
N PRO A 75 8.68 7.21 37.03
CA PRO A 75 8.75 6.13 36.03
C PRO A 75 7.45 5.32 35.95
N LEU A 76 6.67 5.29 37.03
CA LEU A 76 5.33 4.72 37.06
C LEU A 76 4.33 5.45 36.15
N ASN A 77 4.44 6.78 36.01
CA ASN A 77 3.63 7.56 35.08
C ASN A 77 4.05 7.29 33.63
N LEU A 78 5.33 7.01 33.37
CA LEU A 78 5.82 6.63 32.04
C LEU A 78 5.31 5.24 31.64
N ALA A 79 5.38 4.25 32.54
CA ALA A 79 4.82 2.92 32.29
C ALA A 79 3.30 2.97 32.06
N ARG A 80 2.56 3.75 32.87
CA ARG A 80 1.13 3.97 32.68
C ARG A 80 0.81 4.65 31.34
N LEU A 81 1.64 5.59 30.91
CA LEU A 81 1.52 6.26 29.61
C LEU A 81 1.83 5.32 28.43
N LEU A 82 2.81 4.43 28.57
CA LEU A 82 3.09 3.42 27.55
C LEU A 82 1.96 2.39 27.46
N VAL A 83 1.40 1.96 28.59
CA VAL A 83 0.23 1.05 28.61
C VAL A 83 -0.99 1.72 28.00
N SER A 84 -1.26 2.99 28.29
CA SER A 84 -2.39 3.70 27.68
C SER A 84 -2.19 3.92 26.18
N LEU A 85 -0.96 4.21 25.74
CA LEU A 85 -0.62 4.31 24.33
C LEU A 85 -0.78 2.97 23.60
N ALA A 86 -0.29 1.88 24.20
CA ALA A 86 -0.47 0.53 23.65
C ALA A 86 -1.95 0.13 23.60
N GLY A 87 -2.71 0.43 24.65
CA GLY A 87 -4.16 0.20 24.69
C GLY A 87 -4.90 1.00 23.62
N LEU A 88 -4.54 2.27 23.42
CA LEU A 88 -5.11 3.11 22.36
C LEU A 88 -4.78 2.57 20.96
N ALA A 89 -3.55 2.08 20.77
CA ALA A 89 -3.13 1.48 19.50
C ALA A 89 -3.91 0.19 19.20
N ILE A 90 -4.05 -0.70 20.18
CA ILE A 90 -4.84 -1.94 20.05
C ILE A 90 -6.31 -1.61 19.79
N PHE A 91 -6.87 -0.65 20.51
CA PHE A 91 -8.25 -0.18 20.31
C PHE A 91 -8.45 0.40 18.90
N ASN A 92 -7.50 1.21 18.42
CA ASN A 92 -7.55 1.73 17.05
C ASN A 92 -7.46 0.61 16.01
N LEU A 93 -6.62 -0.40 16.24
CA LEU A 93 -6.49 -1.56 15.35
C LEU A 93 -7.81 -2.32 15.23
N PHE A 94 -8.55 -2.48 16.34
CA PHE A 94 -9.86 -3.13 16.33
C PHE A 94 -10.89 -2.38 15.46
N MET A 95 -10.77 -1.05 15.33
CA MET A 95 -11.60 -0.25 14.44
C MET A 95 -11.14 -0.32 12.97
N VAL A 96 -9.82 -0.40 12.74
CA VAL A 96 -9.22 -0.44 11.40
C VAL A 96 -9.37 -1.80 10.73
N ILE A 97 -9.29 -2.91 11.47
CA ILE A 97 -9.36 -4.27 10.91
C ILE A 97 -10.66 -4.49 10.10
N PRO A 98 -11.88 -4.23 10.64
CA PRO A 98 -13.11 -4.41 9.86
C PRO A 98 -13.17 -3.53 8.62
N ALA A 99 -12.66 -2.29 8.71
CA ALA A 99 -12.59 -1.38 7.58
C ALA A 99 -11.65 -1.89 6.48
N ALA A 100 -10.49 -2.44 6.87
CA ALA A 100 -9.54 -3.05 5.94
C ALA A 100 -10.10 -4.31 5.28
N VAL A 101 -10.78 -5.18 6.04
CA VAL A 101 -11.45 -6.37 5.49
C VAL A 101 -12.53 -5.96 4.49
N TYR A 102 -13.35 -4.97 4.84
CA TYR A 102 -14.38 -4.45 3.94
C TYR A 102 -13.77 -3.85 2.65
N ALA A 103 -12.70 -3.07 2.75
CA ALA A 103 -12.00 -2.51 1.60
C ALA A 103 -11.39 -3.61 0.71
N ALA A 104 -10.79 -4.64 1.31
CA ALA A 104 -10.25 -5.79 0.58
C ALA A 104 -11.36 -6.55 -0.17
N LEU A 105 -12.52 -6.76 0.46
CA LEU A 105 -13.68 -7.36 -0.20
C LEU A 105 -14.13 -6.54 -1.42
N LEU A 106 -14.28 -5.20 -1.27
CA LEU A 106 -14.63 -4.32 -2.40
C LEU A 106 -13.67 -4.48 -3.58
N VAL A 107 -12.36 -4.50 -3.32
CA VAL A 107 -11.32 -4.68 -4.34
C VAL A 107 -11.46 -6.04 -5.03
N THR A 108 -11.71 -7.12 -4.27
CA THR A 108 -11.96 -8.45 -4.84
C THR A 108 -13.19 -8.45 -5.76
N PHE A 109 -14.29 -7.83 -5.35
CA PHE A 109 -15.49 -7.71 -6.20
C PHE A 109 -15.24 -6.89 -7.47
N TYR A 110 -14.42 -5.83 -7.40
CA TYR A 110 -13.99 -5.10 -8.59
C TYR A 110 -13.15 -6.00 -9.51
N GLY A 111 -12.23 -6.78 -8.95
CA GLY A 111 -11.44 -7.75 -9.72
C GLY A 111 -12.30 -8.80 -10.40
N ILE A 112 -13.27 -9.39 -9.70
CA ILE A 112 -14.22 -10.36 -10.28
C ILE A 112 -15.03 -9.72 -11.41
N SER A 113 -15.58 -8.54 -11.16
CA SER A 113 -16.36 -7.80 -12.16
C SER A 113 -15.54 -7.48 -13.42
N LEU A 114 -14.29 -7.04 -13.25
CA LEU A 114 -13.39 -6.76 -14.37
C LEU A 114 -13.02 -8.03 -15.13
N SER A 115 -12.72 -9.12 -14.43
CA SER A 115 -12.42 -10.42 -15.04
C SER A 115 -13.61 -10.96 -15.83
N LEU A 116 -14.83 -10.85 -15.31
CA LEU A 116 -16.05 -11.22 -16.02
C LEU A 116 -16.30 -10.34 -17.24
N TYR A 117 -16.01 -9.05 -17.14
CA TYR A 117 -16.15 -8.12 -18.26
C TYR A 117 -15.17 -8.46 -19.40
N ILE A 118 -13.87 -8.58 -19.09
CA ILE A 118 -12.84 -8.89 -20.09
C ILE A 118 -13.03 -10.31 -20.64
N GLY A 119 -13.25 -11.29 -19.75
CA GLY A 119 -13.49 -12.68 -20.14
C GLY A 119 -14.77 -12.84 -20.97
N GLY A 120 -15.84 -12.16 -20.60
CA GLY A 120 -17.07 -12.10 -21.37
C GLY A 120 -16.84 -11.55 -22.78
N ILE A 121 -16.11 -10.43 -22.91
CA ILE A 121 -15.77 -9.86 -24.22
C ILE A 121 -14.98 -10.86 -25.07
N ALA A 122 -13.97 -11.53 -24.49
CA ALA A 122 -13.16 -12.51 -25.21
C ALA A 122 -14.00 -13.71 -25.70
N ILE A 123 -14.88 -14.24 -24.86
CA ILE A 123 -15.79 -15.34 -25.19
C ILE A 123 -16.79 -14.92 -26.28
N THR A 124 -17.39 -13.73 -26.15
CA THR A 124 -18.32 -13.19 -27.16
C THR A 124 -17.61 -12.95 -28.48
N ALA A 125 -16.41 -12.38 -28.47
CA ALA A 125 -15.63 -12.13 -29.69
C ALA A 125 -15.25 -13.42 -30.40
N SER A 126 -14.82 -14.46 -29.67
CA SER A 126 -14.55 -15.79 -30.24
C SER A 126 -15.82 -16.43 -30.82
N GLY A 127 -16.94 -16.37 -30.10
CA GLY A 127 -18.22 -16.89 -30.56
C GLY A 127 -18.77 -16.19 -31.81
N LEU A 128 -18.58 -14.87 -31.92
CA LEU A 128 -19.07 -14.06 -33.04
C LEU A 128 -18.12 -14.08 -34.25
N SER A 129 -16.81 -14.12 -34.02
CA SER A 129 -15.80 -14.07 -35.08
C SER A 129 -15.64 -15.39 -35.83
N GLY A 130 -16.03 -16.52 -35.22
CA GLY A 130 -15.79 -17.86 -35.77
C GLY A 130 -14.31 -18.21 -35.98
N ALA A 131 -13.40 -17.31 -35.59
CA ALA A 131 -11.95 -17.43 -35.69
C ALA A 131 -11.43 -18.26 -34.51
N ASN A 132 -11.77 -19.55 -34.52
CA ASN A 132 -11.13 -20.54 -33.66
C ASN A 132 -9.89 -21.17 -34.33
N GLU A 133 -9.39 -20.58 -35.42
CA GLU A 133 -8.12 -20.96 -36.01
C GLU A 133 -6.99 -20.35 -35.18
N LEU A 134 -6.45 -21.13 -34.24
CA LEU A 134 -5.16 -20.84 -33.63
C LEU A 134 -4.08 -21.08 -34.70
N LEU A 135 -3.67 -20.01 -35.38
CA LEU A 135 -2.48 -20.00 -36.24
C LEU A 135 -1.23 -20.04 -35.36
N LEU A 136 -0.86 -21.23 -34.91
CA LEU A 136 0.45 -21.46 -34.30
C LEU A 136 1.46 -21.73 -35.42
N ASP A 137 2.23 -20.71 -35.76
CA ASP A 137 3.42 -20.86 -36.61
C ASP A 137 4.55 -21.47 -35.77
N ALA A 138 4.43 -22.77 -35.50
CA ALA A 138 5.42 -23.54 -34.75
C ALA A 138 6.24 -24.39 -35.74
N PRO A 139 7.59 -24.26 -35.76
CA PRO A 139 8.43 -25.09 -36.61
C PRO A 139 8.47 -26.52 -36.06
N LEU A 140 7.51 -27.36 -36.47
CA LEU A 140 7.47 -28.76 -36.05
C LEU A 140 8.53 -29.58 -36.80
N ARG A 141 9.42 -30.22 -36.03
CA ARG A 141 10.39 -31.18 -36.55
C ARG A 141 9.66 -32.46 -36.98
N TYR A 142 9.78 -32.75 -38.28
CA TYR A 142 9.51 -33.99 -39.01
C TYR A 142 9.24 -35.26 -38.17
N LEU A 143 8.09 -35.89 -38.42
CA LEU A 143 7.78 -37.26 -37.98
C LEU A 143 8.10 -38.21 -39.16
N VAL A 144 9.19 -38.98 -39.06
CA VAL A 144 9.52 -40.04 -40.02
C VAL A 144 8.66 -41.25 -39.67
N ILE A 145 7.72 -41.62 -40.54
CA ILE A 145 7.21 -43.00 -40.52
C ILE A 145 8.08 -43.75 -41.52
N GLN A 146 8.93 -44.63 -41.00
CA GLN A 146 9.81 -45.47 -41.79
C GLN A 146 9.10 -46.80 -41.99
N ASP A 147 8.63 -47.04 -43.21
CA ASP A 147 8.15 -48.36 -43.62
C ASP A 147 9.34 -49.28 -43.91
N ASP A 148 9.17 -50.58 -43.66
CA ASP A 148 10.22 -51.63 -43.63
C ASP A 148 10.86 -51.88 -45.02
N ASP A 149 10.28 -51.35 -46.09
CA ASP A 149 10.72 -51.56 -47.48
C ASP A 149 11.69 -50.49 -48.03
N GLY A 150 12.23 -49.60 -47.18
CA GLY A 150 13.36 -48.74 -47.54
C GLY A 150 13.10 -47.65 -48.59
N ASN A 151 11.84 -47.47 -49.04
CA ASN A 151 11.48 -46.41 -49.98
C ASN A 151 11.04 -45.14 -49.24
N ARG A 152 11.73 -44.02 -49.46
CA ARG A 152 11.49 -42.74 -48.77
C ARG A 152 10.45 -41.92 -49.53
N VAL A 153 9.17 -42.09 -49.23
CA VAL A 153 8.11 -41.20 -49.74
C VAL A 153 7.94 -40.04 -48.77
N GLY A 154 8.61 -38.92 -49.06
CA GLY A 154 8.40 -37.67 -48.33
C GLY A 154 7.20 -36.92 -48.90
N GLU A 155 5.99 -37.19 -48.42
CA GLU A 155 4.82 -36.36 -48.73
C GLU A 155 4.92 -35.02 -47.98
N HIS A 156 5.39 -34.00 -48.70
CA HIS A 156 5.43 -32.61 -48.25
C HIS A 156 4.05 -31.95 -48.44
N GLY A 157 3.10 -32.31 -47.60
CA GLY A 157 1.78 -31.68 -47.54
C GLY A 157 1.55 -30.99 -46.19
N PRO A 158 0.86 -29.84 -46.13
CA PRO A 158 0.40 -29.29 -44.87
C PRO A 158 -0.56 -30.29 -44.20
N THR A 159 -0.22 -30.73 -42.98
CA THR A 159 -1.07 -31.61 -42.18
C THR A 159 -2.14 -30.78 -41.49
N SER A 160 -3.39 -30.98 -41.89
CA SER A 160 -4.56 -30.42 -41.20
C SER A 160 -5.04 -31.41 -40.15
N ILE A 161 -5.04 -31.00 -38.88
CA ILE A 161 -5.60 -31.80 -37.78
C ILE A 161 -6.95 -31.21 -37.39
N ARG A 162 -8.01 -31.98 -37.58
CA ARG A 162 -9.37 -31.65 -37.15
C ARG A 162 -9.70 -32.43 -35.88
N ILE A 163 -10.22 -31.74 -34.89
CA ILE A 163 -10.66 -32.35 -33.63
C ILE A 163 -12.15 -32.04 -33.50
N GLY A 164 -12.97 -33.09 -33.51
CA GLY A 164 -14.42 -33.00 -33.35
C GLY A 164 -14.94 -34.13 -32.47
N ASP A 165 -16.26 -34.21 -32.30
CA ASP A 165 -16.90 -35.16 -31.38
C ASP A 165 -16.74 -36.63 -31.81
N ALA A 166 -16.42 -36.88 -33.08
CA ALA A 166 -16.16 -38.20 -33.66
C ALA A 166 -14.69 -38.66 -33.50
N GLY A 167 -13.81 -37.83 -32.93
CA GLY A 167 -12.39 -38.14 -32.74
C GLY A 167 -11.45 -37.13 -33.43
N ILE A 168 -10.18 -37.54 -33.55
CA ILE A 168 -9.11 -36.73 -34.17
C ILE A 168 -8.94 -37.21 -35.62
N GLU A 169 -9.23 -36.36 -36.59
CA GLU A 169 -9.00 -36.61 -38.01
C GLU A 169 -7.76 -35.88 -38.50
N ILE A 170 -6.74 -36.64 -38.91
CA ILE A 170 -5.51 -36.10 -39.50
C ILE A 170 -5.62 -36.22 -41.01
N ARG A 171 -5.68 -35.09 -41.72
CA ARG A 171 -5.73 -35.03 -43.19
C ARG A 171 -4.48 -34.34 -43.71
N ASN A 172 -3.65 -35.05 -44.45
CA ASN A 172 -2.59 -34.45 -45.25
C ASN A 172 -3.22 -33.88 -46.52
N VAL A 173 -3.07 -32.57 -46.76
CA VAL A 173 -3.53 -31.95 -48.01
C VAL A 173 -2.39 -32.09 -49.02
N PRO A 174 -2.59 -32.76 -50.16
CA PRO A 174 -1.59 -32.80 -51.22
C PRO A 174 -1.41 -31.39 -51.80
N SER A 175 -0.17 -30.91 -51.82
CA SER A 175 0.17 -29.67 -52.53
C SER A 175 -0.12 -29.84 -54.03
N PRO A 176 -0.64 -28.83 -54.74
CA PRO A 176 -0.90 -28.94 -56.17
C PRO A 176 0.41 -29.23 -56.91
N GLU A 177 0.43 -30.33 -57.67
CA GLU A 177 1.59 -30.78 -58.45
C GLU A 177 1.99 -29.69 -59.44
N GLN A 178 3.12 -29.02 -59.18
CA GLN A 178 3.79 -28.18 -60.17
C GLN A 178 4.69 -29.05 -61.02
N ASP A 179 4.20 -29.37 -62.22
CA ASP A 179 4.99 -29.88 -63.34
C ASP A 179 6.10 -28.88 -63.67
N THR A 180 7.33 -29.17 -63.27
CA THR A 180 8.51 -28.51 -63.85
C THR A 180 9.66 -29.50 -64.05
N ALA A 181 9.83 -29.91 -65.31
CA ALA A 181 11.05 -30.49 -65.81
C ALA A 181 12.16 -29.41 -65.88
N GLY A 182 13.31 -29.64 -65.26
CA GLY A 182 14.50 -28.79 -65.49
C GLY A 182 15.61 -28.84 -64.44
N ARG A 183 16.66 -29.62 -64.74
CA ARG A 183 18.08 -29.50 -64.32
C ARG A 183 18.43 -28.58 -63.12
N GLY A 184 18.95 -29.22 -62.08
CA GLY A 184 20.35 -29.07 -61.66
C GLY A 184 20.74 -27.82 -60.87
N HIS A 185 20.94 -28.03 -59.56
CA HIS A 185 21.75 -27.23 -58.63
C HIS A 185 21.08 -26.05 -57.91
N SER A 186 20.00 -26.33 -57.15
CA SER A 186 19.49 -25.43 -56.09
C SER A 186 18.64 -26.14 -55.01
N HIS A 187 18.73 -27.47 -54.90
CA HIS A 187 17.82 -28.27 -54.06
C HIS A 187 17.94 -28.03 -52.53
N LEU A 188 18.94 -27.28 -52.06
CA LEU A 188 19.07 -26.93 -50.64
C LEU A 188 18.32 -25.65 -50.27
N LEU A 189 18.20 -24.68 -51.18
CA LEU A 189 17.39 -23.48 -50.97
C LEU A 189 15.89 -23.79 -51.17
N GLU A 190 15.56 -24.61 -52.15
CA GLU A 190 14.21 -25.07 -52.44
C GLU A 190 13.64 -25.95 -51.29
N LYS A 191 14.48 -26.79 -50.66
CA LYS A 191 14.10 -27.50 -49.43
C LYS A 191 13.84 -26.55 -48.26
N ALA A 192 14.59 -25.46 -48.12
CA ALA A 192 14.37 -24.50 -47.04
C ALA A 192 13.05 -23.72 -47.23
N GLU A 193 12.69 -23.41 -48.47
CA GLU A 193 11.42 -22.74 -48.82
C GLU A 193 10.22 -23.68 -48.68
N ALA A 194 10.34 -24.95 -49.08
CA ALA A 194 9.32 -25.97 -48.85
C ALA A 194 9.11 -26.28 -47.36
N LEU A 195 10.15 -26.15 -46.52
CA LEU A 195 10.07 -26.32 -45.06
C LEU A 195 9.42 -25.12 -44.34
N ALA A 196 9.31 -23.96 -44.99
CA ALA A 196 8.66 -22.77 -44.45
C ALA A 196 7.13 -22.76 -44.64
N GLY A 197 6.60 -23.62 -45.53
CA GLY A 197 5.17 -23.70 -45.84
C GLY A 197 4.34 -24.64 -44.96
N ASN A 198 4.98 -25.38 -44.04
CA ASN A 198 4.31 -26.38 -43.22
C ASN A 198 3.61 -25.74 -42.00
N SER A 199 2.58 -24.92 -42.26
CA SER A 199 1.73 -24.36 -41.22
C SER A 199 0.80 -25.43 -40.66
N LEU A 200 0.92 -25.78 -39.38
CA LEU A 200 -0.06 -26.61 -38.70
C LEU A 200 -1.32 -25.76 -38.47
N ARG A 201 -2.43 -26.11 -39.14
CA ARG A 201 -3.73 -25.50 -38.89
C ARG A 201 -4.53 -26.39 -37.95
N ILE A 202 -4.78 -25.91 -36.73
CA ILE A 202 -5.71 -26.52 -35.79
C ILE A 202 -7.03 -25.76 -35.92
N SER A 203 -7.99 -26.35 -36.61
CA SER A 203 -9.37 -25.86 -36.66
C SER A 203 -10.22 -26.74 -35.76
N THR A 204 -10.85 -26.17 -34.73
CA THR A 204 -11.94 -26.85 -34.02
C THR A 204 -13.25 -26.47 -34.72
N ASP A 205 -13.97 -27.48 -35.21
CA ASP A 205 -15.26 -27.25 -35.85
C ASP A 205 -16.32 -27.22 -34.76
N MET A 206 -16.73 -26.01 -34.39
CA MET A 206 -17.73 -25.80 -33.37
C MET A 206 -19.10 -25.74 -34.07
N ASP A 207 -20.00 -26.64 -33.69
CA ASP A 207 -21.34 -26.73 -34.28
C ASP A 207 -22.09 -25.38 -34.19
N SER A 208 -22.97 -25.07 -35.15
CA SER A 208 -23.63 -23.76 -35.21
C SER A 208 -24.44 -23.44 -33.95
N ASP A 209 -25.01 -24.46 -33.30
CA ASP A 209 -25.72 -24.33 -32.04
C ASP A 209 -24.79 -24.02 -30.87
N ALA A 210 -23.56 -24.54 -30.90
CA ALA A 210 -22.53 -24.26 -29.89
C ALA A 210 -21.98 -22.82 -30.02
N ARG A 211 -21.87 -22.29 -31.25
CA ARG A 211 -21.44 -20.89 -31.48
C ARG A 211 -22.43 -19.87 -30.93
N ILE A 212 -23.73 -20.08 -31.20
CA ILE A 212 -24.79 -19.22 -30.67
C ILE A 212 -24.78 -19.28 -29.14
N THR A 213 -24.72 -20.49 -28.57
CA THR A 213 -24.68 -20.69 -27.11
C THR A 213 -23.47 -20.02 -26.46
N GLN A 214 -22.28 -20.13 -27.06
CA GLN A 214 -21.06 -19.49 -26.53
C GLN A 214 -21.14 -17.95 -26.58
N SER A 215 -21.65 -17.38 -27.67
CA SER A 215 -21.80 -15.91 -27.79
C SER A 215 -22.78 -15.34 -26.77
N VAL A 216 -23.88 -16.07 -26.50
CA VAL A 216 -24.90 -15.72 -25.50
C VAL A 216 -24.32 -15.78 -24.09
N ILE A 217 -23.54 -16.82 -23.77
CA ILE A 217 -22.87 -16.95 -22.46
C ILE A 217 -21.87 -15.80 -22.26
N GLY A 218 -21.06 -15.49 -23.28
CA GLY A 218 -20.13 -14.35 -23.22
C GLY A 218 -20.87 -13.03 -22.98
N MET A 219 -21.96 -12.79 -23.72
CA MET A 219 -22.77 -11.57 -23.58
C MET A 219 -23.38 -11.46 -22.18
N ALA A 220 -23.88 -12.58 -21.64
CA ALA A 220 -24.40 -12.66 -20.28
C ALA A 220 -23.31 -12.38 -19.23
N MET A 221 -22.08 -12.88 -19.43
CA MET A 221 -20.95 -12.56 -18.56
C MET A 221 -20.57 -11.08 -18.61
N VAL A 222 -20.56 -10.45 -19.80
CA VAL A 222 -20.29 -9.01 -19.93
C VAL A 222 -21.34 -8.19 -19.19
N VAL A 223 -22.63 -8.46 -19.44
CA VAL A 223 -23.73 -7.74 -18.78
C VAL A 223 -23.69 -7.98 -17.26
N GLY A 224 -23.46 -9.21 -16.82
CA GLY A 224 -23.29 -9.54 -15.41
C GLY A 224 -22.10 -8.82 -14.78
N GLY A 225 -20.96 -8.77 -15.47
CA GLY A 225 -19.77 -8.03 -15.06
C GLY A 225 -20.03 -6.53 -14.89
N ILE A 226 -20.73 -5.91 -15.86
CA ILE A 226 -21.12 -4.49 -15.82
C ILE A 226 -22.09 -4.23 -14.67
N LEU A 227 -23.12 -5.07 -14.49
CA LEU A 227 -24.08 -4.92 -13.39
C LEU A 227 -23.38 -5.04 -12.03
N LEU A 228 -22.48 -6.00 -11.88
CA LEU A 228 -21.66 -6.16 -10.67
C LEU A 228 -20.75 -4.94 -10.44
N PHE A 229 -20.17 -4.39 -11.51
CA PHE A 229 -19.35 -3.18 -11.44
C PHE A 229 -20.16 -1.98 -10.92
N LEU A 230 -21.35 -1.78 -11.50
CA LEU A 230 -22.26 -0.70 -11.10
C LEU A 230 -22.74 -0.87 -9.67
N LEU A 231 -23.08 -2.09 -9.26
CA LEU A 231 -23.42 -2.39 -7.86
C LEU A 231 -22.27 -2.02 -6.93
N ASN A 232 -21.04 -2.39 -7.28
CA ASN A 232 -19.86 -2.08 -6.49
C ASN A 232 -19.60 -0.57 -6.40
N LEU A 233 -19.83 0.15 -7.49
CA LEU A 233 -19.72 1.61 -7.54
C LEU A 233 -20.77 2.28 -6.65
N VAL A 234 -22.02 1.79 -6.66
CA VAL A 234 -23.09 2.28 -5.77
C VAL A 234 -22.71 2.05 -4.31
N VAL A 235 -22.27 0.84 -3.96
CA VAL A 235 -21.83 0.52 -2.59
C VAL A 235 -20.69 1.43 -2.16
N THR A 236 -19.68 1.61 -3.01
CA THR A 236 -18.54 2.51 -2.76
C THR A 236 -19.01 3.95 -2.52
N ARG A 237 -19.96 4.43 -3.32
CA ARG A 237 -20.51 5.78 -3.19
C ARG A 237 -21.27 5.96 -1.87
N PHE A 238 -22.09 4.98 -1.48
CA PHE A 238 -22.77 5.00 -0.18
C PHE A 238 -21.79 4.98 0.99
N THR A 239 -20.74 4.17 0.90
CA THR A 239 -19.67 4.15 1.90
C THR A 239 -18.98 5.50 2.00
N MET A 240 -18.66 6.15 0.88
CA MET A 240 -18.02 7.47 0.87
C MET A 240 -18.91 8.56 1.49
N ILE A 241 -20.22 8.51 1.24
CA ILE A 241 -21.21 9.40 1.87
C ILE A 241 -21.25 9.18 3.38
N GLY A 242 -21.28 7.92 3.82
CA GLY A 242 -21.26 7.55 5.24
C GLY A 242 -19.99 8.03 5.95
N VAL A 243 -18.83 7.78 5.36
CA VAL A 243 -17.53 8.21 5.88
C VAL A 243 -17.45 9.74 5.96
N ARG A 244 -17.91 10.46 4.92
CA ARG A 244 -17.92 11.93 4.91
C ARG A 244 -18.83 12.48 6.01
N ARG A 245 -19.99 11.87 6.25
CA ARG A 245 -20.92 12.26 7.33
C ARG A 245 -20.31 11.99 8.71
N TYR A 246 -19.68 10.84 8.90
CA TYR A 246 -19.00 10.50 10.15
C TYR A 246 -17.84 11.45 10.45
N LEU A 247 -17.00 11.75 9.46
CA LEU A 247 -15.91 12.72 9.58
C LEU A 247 -16.44 14.12 9.89
N ALA A 248 -17.50 14.56 9.20
CA ALA A 248 -18.12 15.86 9.45
C ALA A 248 -18.65 15.97 10.88
N MET A 249 -19.26 14.92 11.43
CA MET A 249 -19.74 14.89 12.81
C MET A 249 -18.59 14.98 13.81
N ASN A 250 -17.51 14.21 13.61
CA ASN A 250 -16.32 14.28 14.47
C ASN A 250 -15.66 15.67 14.41
N VAL A 251 -15.59 16.28 13.23
CA VAL A 251 -15.05 17.65 13.06
C VAL A 251 -15.97 18.70 13.69
N ALA A 252 -17.30 18.53 13.62
CA ALA A 252 -18.26 19.43 14.27
C ALA A 252 -18.10 19.42 15.80
N ILE A 253 -17.94 18.23 16.40
CA ILE A 253 -17.66 18.07 17.84
C ILE A 253 -16.36 18.79 18.22
N LEU A 254 -15.31 18.67 17.41
CA LEU A 254 -14.03 19.35 17.65
C LEU A 254 -14.11 20.87 17.51
N LYS A 255 -15.02 21.39 16.67
CA LYS A 255 -15.23 22.82 16.46
C LYS A 255 -16.25 23.45 17.40
N GLY A 256 -16.90 22.65 18.26
CA GLY A 256 -17.89 23.14 19.23
C GLY A 256 -19.16 23.74 18.60
N GLN A 257 -19.45 23.41 17.34
CA GLN A 257 -20.71 23.78 16.69
C GLN A 257 -21.55 22.51 16.53
N PRO A 258 -22.71 22.42 17.20
CA PRO A 258 -23.60 21.25 17.11
C PRO A 258 -24.18 21.06 15.70
#